data_AF-A0A078AWK4-F1
#
_entry.id   AF-A0A078AWK4-F1
#
_cell.length_a   1.000
_cell.length_b   1.000
_cell.length_c   1.000
_cell.angle_alpha   90.00
_cell.angle_beta   90.00
_cell.angle_gamma   90.00
#
_symmetry.space_group_name_H-M   'P 1'
#
loop_
_entity.id
_entity.type
_entity.pdbx_description
1 polymer ?
#
loop_
_entity_poly.entity_id
_entity_poly.type
_entity_poly.pdbx_seq_one_letter_code
_entity_poly.pdbx_strand_id
1 'polypeptide(L)'
;MTIKFLTKYEGELNKPGFKEKFGSLYETYKTESIMHKLTSVIFFLRRLFLAIIFVMIIESAVIQIYFLIQSSFFMLIYQIAFMPHTQKSPQKIEIFNEATLLIVGYCLIPVAIDTFNEDSIVRRQREECELRNQAHLKTTNKKYLKILQSQLIKIHFHQPIKQMFFKKSTNQRKNQKKRAIKQQLLL
;
A
#
# COMPACT_ATOMS: atom_id res chain seq x y z
N MET A 1 16.67 -31.08 -14.14
CA MET A 1 17.48 -32.32 -14.25
C MET A 1 17.08 -33.18 -15.46
N THR A 2 15.78 -33.28 -15.77
CA THR A 2 15.22 -34.06 -16.89
C THR A 2 15.71 -33.64 -18.29
N ILE A 3 15.89 -32.35 -18.57
CA ILE A 3 16.33 -31.89 -19.91
C ILE A 3 17.75 -32.34 -20.24
N LYS A 4 18.69 -32.26 -19.29
CA LYS A 4 20.08 -32.73 -19.46
C LYS A 4 20.14 -34.26 -19.65
N PHE A 5 19.25 -34.99 -18.99
CA PHE A 5 19.16 -36.44 -19.15
C PHE A 5 18.61 -36.81 -20.53
N LEU A 6 17.52 -36.17 -20.96
CA LEU A 6 16.88 -36.41 -22.26
C LEU A 6 17.81 -36.08 -23.45
N THR A 7 18.57 -34.98 -23.36
CA THR A 7 19.54 -34.60 -24.39
C THR A 7 20.76 -35.53 -24.44
N LYS A 8 21.18 -36.08 -23.29
CA LYS A 8 22.32 -37.00 -23.23
C LYS A 8 22.01 -38.37 -23.86
N TYR A 9 20.78 -38.85 -23.77
CA TYR A 9 20.38 -40.19 -24.22
C TYR A 9 19.46 -40.18 -25.46
N GLU A 10 19.33 -39.05 -26.17
CA GLU A 10 18.39 -38.87 -27.28
C GLU A 10 18.51 -39.95 -28.37
N GLY A 11 19.73 -40.35 -28.73
CA GLY A 11 19.98 -41.41 -29.71
C GLY A 11 19.64 -42.83 -29.23
N GLU A 12 19.52 -43.04 -27.91
CA GLU A 12 19.22 -44.34 -27.32
C GLU A 12 17.75 -44.49 -26.93
N LEU A 13 16.99 -43.38 -26.87
CA LEU A 13 15.57 -43.37 -26.50
C LEU A 13 14.71 -44.24 -27.42
N ASN A 14 15.10 -44.42 -28.69
CA ASN A 14 14.36 -45.21 -29.66
C ASN A 14 14.67 -46.72 -29.59
N LYS A 15 15.65 -47.15 -28.77
CA LYS A 15 15.98 -48.57 -28.63
C LYS A 15 14.89 -49.28 -27.79
N PRO A 16 14.37 -50.44 -28.24
CA PRO A 16 13.27 -51.13 -27.57
C PRO A 16 13.59 -51.49 -26.11
N GLY A 17 14.81 -51.94 -25.82
CA GLY A 17 15.23 -52.29 -24.44
C GLY A 17 15.38 -51.09 -23.51
N PHE A 18 15.63 -49.89 -24.04
CA PHE A 18 15.64 -48.66 -23.24
C PHE A 18 14.22 -48.18 -22.94
N LYS A 19 13.33 -48.28 -23.93
CA LYS A 19 11.91 -47.95 -23.81
C LYS A 19 11.17 -48.88 -22.85
N GLU A 20 11.55 -50.14 -22.75
CA GLU A 20 10.93 -51.06 -21.78
C GLU A 20 11.30 -50.71 -20.32
N LYS A 21 12.57 -50.35 -20.08
CA LYS A 21 13.06 -50.02 -18.72
C LYS A 21 12.65 -48.63 -18.23
N PHE A 22 12.58 -47.66 -19.12
CA PHE A 22 12.36 -46.26 -18.75
C PHE A 22 11.17 -45.62 -19.48
N GLY A 23 10.39 -46.40 -20.23
CA GLY A 23 9.28 -45.90 -21.05
C GLY A 23 8.23 -45.14 -20.25
N SER A 24 7.90 -45.62 -19.06
CA SER A 24 6.95 -44.95 -18.16
C SER A 24 7.39 -43.54 -17.75
N LEU A 25 8.70 -43.28 -17.73
CA LEU A 25 9.26 -41.97 -17.37
C LEU A 25 9.14 -40.94 -18.50
N TYR A 26 9.01 -41.40 -19.75
CA TYR A 26 8.97 -40.55 -20.95
C TYR A 26 7.70 -40.77 -21.80
N GLU A 27 6.75 -41.59 -21.37
CA GLU A 27 5.57 -42.00 -22.15
C GLU A 27 4.68 -40.81 -22.52
N THR A 28 4.73 -39.75 -21.71
CA THR A 28 4.04 -38.47 -21.94
C THR A 28 4.91 -37.43 -22.67
N TYR A 29 6.22 -37.65 -22.80
CA TYR A 29 7.15 -36.71 -23.42
C TYR A 29 7.42 -37.09 -24.88
N LYS A 30 6.73 -36.43 -25.81
CA LYS A 30 7.13 -36.48 -27.22
C LYS A 30 8.43 -35.73 -27.42
N THR A 31 9.47 -36.46 -27.81
CA THR A 31 10.82 -35.91 -28.06
C THR A 31 10.88 -35.04 -29.32
N GLU A 32 9.94 -35.22 -30.25
CA GLU A 32 10.02 -34.75 -31.64
C GLU A 32 9.88 -33.24 -31.85
N SER A 33 9.28 -32.50 -30.90
CA SER A 33 9.13 -31.04 -31.06
C SER A 33 9.52 -30.27 -29.81
N ILE A 34 10.55 -29.42 -29.96
CA ILE A 34 10.98 -28.46 -28.94
C ILE A 34 9.81 -27.56 -28.51
N MET A 35 8.88 -27.26 -29.41
CA MET A 35 7.73 -26.40 -29.11
C MET A 35 6.86 -26.99 -28.00
N HIS A 36 6.64 -28.32 -28.00
CA HIS A 36 5.84 -28.97 -26.95
C HIS A 36 6.54 -28.90 -25.59
N LYS A 37 7.88 -29.02 -25.55
CA LYS A 37 8.68 -28.86 -24.33
C LYS A 37 8.60 -27.43 -23.79
N LEU A 38 8.64 -26.44 -24.68
CA LEU A 38 8.51 -25.03 -24.32
C LEU A 38 7.12 -24.70 -23.77
N THR A 39 6.06 -25.34 -24.28
CA THR A 39 4.70 -25.12 -23.79
C THR A 39 4.58 -25.34 -22.28
N SER A 40 5.06 -26.48 -21.74
CA SER A 40 5.02 -26.73 -20.30
C SER A 40 5.84 -25.72 -19.49
N VAL A 41 6.97 -25.27 -20.02
CA VAL A 41 7.80 -24.22 -19.40
C VAL A 41 7.07 -22.89 -19.40
N ILE A 42 6.38 -22.53 -20.48
CA ILE A 42 5.58 -21.30 -20.59
C ILE A 42 4.44 -21.30 -19.56
N PHE A 43 3.73 -22.43 -19.39
CA PHE A 43 2.70 -22.55 -18.35
C PHE A 43 3.27 -22.33 -16.96
N PHE A 44 4.43 -22.92 -16.67
CA PHE A 44 5.09 -22.74 -15.38
C PHE A 44 5.56 -21.30 -15.17
N LEU A 45 6.22 -20.69 -16.17
CA LEU A 45 6.68 -19.31 -16.11
C LEU A 45 5.53 -18.33 -15.96
N ARG A 46 4.39 -18.56 -16.62
CA ARG A 46 3.18 -17.77 -16.42
C ARG A 46 2.71 -17.83 -14.97
N ARG A 47 2.63 -19.03 -14.37
CA ARG A 47 2.22 -19.19 -12.97
C ARG A 47 3.18 -18.46 -12.02
N LEU A 48 4.49 -18.55 -12.29
CA LEU A 48 5.51 -17.83 -11.54
C LEU A 48 5.34 -16.30 -11.69
N PHE A 49 5.09 -15.82 -12.91
CA PHE A 49 4.87 -14.40 -13.18
C PHE A 49 3.62 -13.87 -12.47
N LEU A 50 2.52 -14.62 -12.49
CA LEU A 50 1.31 -14.27 -11.73
C LEU A 50 1.60 -14.25 -10.23
N ALA A 51 2.31 -15.24 -9.69
CA ALA A 51 2.69 -15.23 -8.27
C ALA A 51 3.52 -13.99 -7.90
N ILE A 52 4.45 -13.57 -8.77
CA ILE A 52 5.20 -12.32 -8.58
C ILE A 52 4.26 -11.10 -8.59
N ILE A 53 3.32 -11.01 -9.53
CA ILE A 53 2.33 -9.93 -9.57
C ILE A 53 1.51 -9.87 -8.27
N PHE A 54 1.04 -11.02 -7.76
CA PHE A 54 0.26 -11.08 -6.54
C PHE A 54 1.06 -10.62 -5.30
N VAL A 55 2.36 -10.90 -5.26
CA VAL A 55 3.24 -10.46 -4.17
C VAL A 55 3.58 -8.96 -4.30
N MET A 56 3.76 -8.47 -5.53
CA MET A 56 4.19 -7.09 -5.76
C MET A 56 3.04 -6.07 -5.68
N ILE A 57 1.83 -6.44 -6.08
CA ILE A 57 0.67 -5.53 -6.17
C ILE A 57 -0.29 -5.76 -5.00
N ILE A 58 0.19 -5.65 -3.75
CA ILE A 58 -0.64 -5.94 -2.55
C ILE A 58 -1.81 -4.96 -2.42
N GLU A 59 -1.64 -3.72 -2.89
CA GLU A 59 -2.61 -2.63 -2.65
C GLU A 59 -3.90 -2.73 -3.47
N SER A 60 -3.94 -3.55 -4.52
CA SER A 60 -5.12 -3.63 -5.39
C SER A 60 -5.44 -5.06 -5.80
N ALA A 61 -6.31 -5.71 -5.02
CA ALA A 61 -6.85 -7.02 -5.33
C ALA A 61 -7.57 -7.05 -6.70
N VAL A 62 -8.23 -5.95 -7.09
CA VAL A 62 -8.92 -5.82 -8.38
C VAL A 62 -7.95 -5.98 -9.55
N ILE A 63 -6.78 -5.32 -9.48
CA ILE A 63 -5.76 -5.42 -10.52
C ILE A 63 -5.19 -6.84 -10.58
N GLN A 64 -4.94 -7.48 -9.43
CA GLN A 64 -4.46 -8.88 -9.39
C GLN A 64 -5.44 -9.84 -10.10
N ILE A 65 -6.73 -9.73 -9.79
CA ILE A 65 -7.78 -10.55 -10.40
C ILE A 65 -7.91 -10.28 -11.90
N TYR A 66 -7.79 -9.02 -12.32
CA TYR A 66 -7.80 -8.67 -13.74
C TYR A 66 -6.67 -9.34 -14.51
N PHE A 67 -5.43 -9.30 -14.00
CA PHE A 67 -4.30 -10.01 -14.61
C PHE A 67 -4.47 -11.52 -14.62
N LEU A 68 -5.03 -12.09 -13.54
CA LEU A 68 -5.35 -13.51 -13.48
C LEU A 68 -6.32 -13.90 -14.60
N ILE A 69 -7.47 -13.21 -14.72
CA ILE A 69 -8.48 -13.48 -15.75
C ILE A 69 -7.88 -13.32 -17.14
N GLN A 70 -7.19 -12.21 -17.39
CA GLN A 70 -6.73 -11.91 -18.73
C GLN A 70 -5.63 -12.86 -19.19
N SER A 71 -4.71 -13.23 -18.30
CA SER A 71 -3.70 -14.25 -18.61
C SER A 71 -4.33 -15.64 -18.83
N SER A 72 -5.34 -16.03 -18.04
CA SER A 72 -6.03 -17.32 -18.21
C SER A 72 -6.81 -17.35 -19.52
N PHE A 73 -7.44 -16.23 -19.90
CA PHE A 73 -8.16 -16.11 -21.16
C PHE A 73 -7.24 -16.27 -22.37
N PHE A 74 -6.10 -15.58 -22.39
CA PHE A 74 -5.12 -15.74 -23.46
C PHE A 74 -4.56 -17.17 -23.55
N MET A 75 -4.31 -17.81 -22.41
CA MET A 75 -3.84 -19.21 -22.41
C MET A 75 -4.91 -20.19 -22.90
N LEU A 76 -6.16 -19.98 -22.53
CA LEU A 76 -7.27 -20.79 -23.03
C LEU A 76 -7.38 -20.69 -24.55
N ILE A 77 -7.31 -19.46 -25.10
CA ILE A 77 -7.29 -19.23 -26.56
C ILE A 77 -6.10 -19.94 -27.19
N TYR A 78 -4.90 -19.81 -26.61
CA TYR A 78 -3.69 -20.46 -27.11
C TYR A 78 -3.83 -22.00 -27.14
N GLN A 79 -4.36 -22.61 -26.08
CA GLN A 79 -4.59 -24.06 -26.00
C GLN A 79 -5.60 -24.56 -27.03
N ILE A 80 -6.66 -23.79 -27.28
CA ILE A 80 -7.70 -24.14 -28.26
C ILE A 80 -7.16 -23.97 -29.69
N ALA A 81 -6.41 -22.91 -29.97
CA ALA A 81 -5.93 -22.59 -31.31
C ALA A 81 -4.75 -23.48 -31.76
N PHE A 82 -3.78 -23.73 -30.88
CA PHE A 82 -2.55 -24.43 -31.25
C PHE A 82 -2.53 -25.92 -30.87
N MET A 83 -3.45 -26.37 -30.01
CA MET A 83 -3.63 -27.78 -29.63
C MET A 83 -2.29 -28.54 -29.43
N PRO A 84 -1.45 -28.13 -28.46
CA PRO A 84 -0.05 -28.57 -28.37
C PRO A 84 0.14 -30.02 -27.93
N HIS A 85 -0.94 -30.76 -27.63
CA HIS A 85 -0.87 -32.14 -27.15
C HIS A 85 -1.42 -33.09 -28.18
N THR A 86 -0.68 -34.15 -28.50
CA THR A 86 -1.17 -35.17 -29.42
C THR A 86 -2.21 -36.10 -28.78
N GLN A 87 -2.15 -36.27 -27.45
CA GLN A 87 -3.16 -37.02 -26.71
C GLN A 87 -4.25 -36.05 -26.21
N LYS A 88 -5.51 -36.38 -26.50
CA LYS A 88 -6.68 -35.55 -26.13
C LYS A 88 -6.93 -35.50 -24.61
N SER A 89 -6.47 -36.48 -23.84
CA SER A 89 -6.70 -36.56 -22.39
C SER A 89 -5.97 -35.45 -21.60
N PRO A 90 -4.64 -35.30 -21.66
CA PRO A 90 -3.92 -34.25 -20.93
C PRO A 90 -4.37 -32.84 -21.34
N GLN A 91 -4.68 -32.65 -22.63
CA GLN A 91 -5.18 -31.36 -23.10
C GLN A 91 -6.52 -30.97 -22.45
N LYS A 92 -7.45 -31.92 -22.30
CA LYS A 92 -8.73 -31.66 -21.62
C LYS A 92 -8.51 -31.24 -20.17
N ILE A 93 -7.55 -31.84 -19.47
CA ILE A 93 -7.20 -31.48 -18.10
C ILE A 93 -6.64 -30.05 -18.05
N GLU A 94 -5.77 -29.69 -18.99
CA GLU A 94 -5.20 -28.34 -19.05
C GLU A 94 -6.26 -27.27 -19.38
N ILE A 95 -7.14 -27.53 -20.35
CA ILE A 95 -8.26 -26.64 -20.69
C ILE A 95 -9.22 -26.50 -19.50
N PHE A 96 -9.53 -27.61 -18.84
CA PHE A 96 -10.38 -27.60 -17.65
C PHE A 96 -9.76 -26.75 -16.53
N ASN A 97 -8.45 -26.90 -16.29
CA ASN A 97 -7.74 -26.10 -15.29
C ASN A 97 -7.80 -24.59 -15.60
N GLU A 98 -7.57 -24.18 -16.85
CA GLU A 98 -7.67 -22.77 -17.23
C GLU A 98 -9.11 -22.24 -17.16
N ALA A 99 -10.09 -23.05 -17.54
CA ALA A 99 -11.50 -22.70 -17.41
C ALA A 99 -11.91 -22.53 -15.93
N THR A 100 -11.45 -23.41 -15.03
CA THR A 100 -11.69 -23.28 -13.59
C THR A 100 -11.06 -22.00 -13.05
N LEU A 101 -9.83 -21.67 -13.44
CA LEU A 101 -9.19 -20.41 -13.03
C LEU A 101 -9.95 -19.17 -13.51
N LEU A 102 -10.50 -19.19 -14.72
CA LEU A 102 -11.36 -18.12 -15.23
C LEU A 102 -12.63 -17.99 -14.39
N ILE A 103 -13.34 -19.09 -14.14
CA ILE A 103 -14.58 -19.09 -13.34
C ILE A 103 -14.30 -18.53 -11.94
N VAL A 104 -13.26 -19.03 -11.27
CA VAL A 104 -12.85 -18.53 -9.94
C VAL A 104 -12.50 -17.05 -10.00
N GLY A 105 -11.77 -16.61 -11.03
CA GLY A 105 -11.46 -15.20 -11.25
C GLY A 105 -12.71 -14.33 -11.34
N TYR A 106 -13.71 -14.74 -12.15
CA TYR A 106 -14.98 -14.02 -12.26
C TYR A 106 -15.77 -14.00 -10.95
N CYS A 107 -15.79 -15.10 -10.19
CA CYS A 107 -16.43 -15.17 -8.88
C CYS A 107 -15.75 -14.26 -7.84
N LEU A 108 -14.46 -13.97 -8.00
CA LEU A 108 -13.71 -13.09 -7.09
C LEU A 108 -13.89 -11.59 -7.40
N ILE A 109 -14.37 -11.22 -8.58
CA ILE A 109 -14.56 -9.80 -8.95
C ILE A 109 -15.47 -9.06 -7.95
N PRO A 110 -16.68 -9.55 -7.61
CA PRO A 110 -17.55 -8.85 -6.67
C PRO A 110 -16.90 -8.67 -5.30
N VAL A 111 -16.26 -9.72 -4.79
CA VAL A 111 -15.56 -9.72 -3.50
C VAL A 111 -14.46 -8.66 -3.46
N ALA A 112 -13.69 -8.54 -4.55
CA ALA A 112 -12.62 -7.55 -4.64
C ALA A 112 -13.14 -6.12 -4.78
N ILE A 113 -14.27 -5.92 -5.47
CA ILE A 113 -14.93 -4.61 -5.57
C ILE A 113 -15.45 -4.17 -4.20
N ASP A 114 -16.09 -5.07 -3.45
CA ASP A 114 -16.59 -4.78 -2.11
C ASP A 114 -15.45 -4.40 -1.16
N THR A 115 -14.37 -5.17 -1.18
CA THR A 115 -13.15 -4.88 -0.39
C THR A 115 -12.57 -3.51 -0.76
N PHE A 116 -12.47 -3.21 -2.06
CA PHE A 116 -11.95 -1.92 -2.54
C PHE A 116 -12.84 -0.74 -2.11
N ASN A 117 -14.17 -0.93 -2.14
CA ASN A 117 -15.12 0.09 -1.73
C ASN A 117 -14.98 0.40 -0.23
N GLU A 118 -14.89 -0.63 0.62
CA GLU A 118 -14.66 -0.47 2.06
C GLU A 118 -13.36 0.28 2.34
N ASP A 119 -12.25 -0.11 1.72
CA ASP A 119 -10.96 0.58 1.85
C ASP A 119 -11.05 2.06 1.45
N SER A 120 -11.79 2.35 0.37
CA SER A 120 -11.97 3.73 -0.10
C SER A 120 -12.80 4.58 0.87
N ILE A 121 -13.78 3.97 1.55
CA ILE A 121 -14.61 4.65 2.56
C ILE A 121 -13.78 4.94 3.81
N VAL A 122 -13.02 3.96 4.28
CA VAL A 122 -12.14 4.10 5.46
C VAL A 122 -11.09 5.18 5.23
N ARG A 123 -10.48 5.24 4.05
CA ARG A 123 -9.52 6.30 3.69
C ARG A 123 -10.15 7.70 3.74
N ARG A 124 -11.34 7.88 3.16
CA ARG A 124 -12.06 9.16 3.21
C ARG A 124 -12.41 9.57 4.64
N GLN A 125 -12.88 8.63 5.46
CA GLN A 125 -13.18 8.92 6.86
C GLN A 125 -11.95 9.36 7.65
N ARG A 126 -10.79 8.75 7.37
CA ARG A 126 -9.51 9.14 7.99
C ARG A 126 -9.11 10.56 7.61
N GLU A 127 -9.20 10.90 6.32
CA GLU A 127 -8.91 12.25 5.80
C GLU A 127 -9.85 13.30 6.41
N GLU A 128 -11.15 13.01 6.51
CA GLU A 128 -12.11 13.90 7.16
C GLU A 128 -11.81 14.11 8.66
N CYS A 129 -11.41 13.06 9.36
CA CYS A 129 -11.01 13.14 10.77
C CYS A 129 -9.75 14.01 10.94
N GLU A 130 -8.75 13.83 10.07
CA GLU A 130 -7.53 14.63 10.08
C GLU A 130 -7.82 16.11 9.80
N LEU A 131 -8.68 16.41 8.82
CA LEU A 131 -9.11 17.78 8.52
C LEU A 131 -9.88 18.41 9.70
N ARG A 132 -10.79 17.66 10.34
CA ARG A 132 -11.50 18.13 11.55
C ARG A 132 -10.53 18.41 12.70
N ASN A 133 -9.55 17.54 12.92
CA ASN A 133 -8.53 17.73 13.96
C ASN A 133 -7.66 18.97 13.68
N GLN A 134 -7.26 19.18 12.42
CA GLN A 134 -6.53 20.39 12.03
C GLN A 134 -7.36 21.67 12.20
N ALA A 135 -8.64 21.64 11.83
CA ALA A 135 -9.55 22.77 12.04
C ALA A 135 -9.71 23.09 13.54
N HIS A 136 -9.90 22.06 14.37
CA HIS A 136 -10.00 22.20 15.82
C HIS A 136 -8.72 22.76 16.45
N LEU A 137 -7.54 22.34 16.00
CA LEU A 137 -6.26 22.92 16.44
C LEU A 137 -6.14 24.40 16.06
N LYS A 138 -6.53 24.78 14.83
CA LYS A 138 -6.51 26.18 14.39
C LYS A 138 -7.46 27.05 15.22
N THR A 139 -8.67 26.58 15.51
CA THR A 139 -9.64 27.34 16.33
C THR A 139 -9.17 27.47 17.77
N THR A 140 -8.62 26.40 18.34
CA THR A 140 -8.07 26.36 19.70
C THR A 140 -6.90 27.34 19.83
N ASN A 141 -5.93 27.29 18.92
CA ASN A 141 -4.79 28.20 18.91
C ASN A 141 -5.21 29.66 18.73
N LYS A 142 -6.19 29.94 17.87
CA LYS A 142 -6.75 31.29 17.71
C LYS A 142 -7.41 31.81 19.00
N LYS A 143 -8.10 30.94 19.75
CA LYS A 143 -8.71 31.28 21.04
C LYS A 143 -7.62 31.61 22.09
N TYR A 144 -6.57 30.80 22.17
CA TYR A 144 -5.43 31.07 23.06
C TYR A 144 -4.72 32.39 22.72
N LEU A 145 -4.48 32.67 21.45
CA LEU A 145 -3.88 33.94 21.00
C LEU A 145 -4.71 35.16 21.44
N LYS A 146 -6.05 35.09 21.32
CA LYS A 146 -6.95 36.17 21.79
C LYS A 146 -6.87 36.39 23.30
N ILE A 147 -6.80 35.31 24.08
CA ILE A 147 -6.65 35.39 25.54
C ILE A 147 -5.32 36.05 25.90
N LEU A 148 -4.22 35.62 25.28
CA LEU A 148 -2.88 36.19 25.50
C LEU A 148 -2.82 37.68 25.13
N GLN A 149 -3.38 38.08 23.99
CA GLN A 149 -3.47 39.49 23.60
C GLN A 149 -4.24 40.33 24.62
N SER A 150 -5.35 39.80 25.13
CA SER A 150 -6.17 40.49 26.14
C SER A 150 -5.42 40.64 27.48
N GLN A 151 -4.66 39.63 27.91
CA GLN A 151 -3.83 39.70 29.10
C GLN A 151 -2.68 40.72 28.94
N LEU A 152 -2.05 40.75 27.76
CA LEU A 152 -0.94 41.65 27.47
C LEU A 152 -1.38 43.12 27.49
N ILE A 153 -2.56 43.42 26.93
CA ILE A 153 -3.19 44.75 27.00
C ILE A 153 -3.45 45.15 28.46
N LYS A 154 -4.01 44.25 29.28
CA LYS A 154 -4.24 44.53 30.72
C LYS A 154 -2.94 44.87 31.46
N ILE A 155 -1.87 44.13 31.20
CA ILE A 155 -0.55 44.38 31.83
C ILE A 155 0.01 45.74 31.39
N HIS A 156 -0.05 46.04 30.08
CA HIS A 156 0.46 47.29 29.52
C HIS A 156 -0.27 48.52 30.08
N PHE A 157 -1.59 48.46 30.29
CA PHE A 157 -2.35 49.56 30.89
C PHE A 157 -2.09 49.74 32.40
N HIS A 158 -1.74 48.68 33.13
CA HIS A 158 -1.56 48.76 34.59
C HIS A 158 -0.16 49.25 35.01
N GLN A 159 0.86 49.02 34.17
CA GLN A 159 2.24 49.48 34.36
C GLN A 159 2.39 51.00 34.57
N PRO A 160 1.86 51.89 33.70
CA PRO A 160 2.04 53.34 33.85
C PRO A 160 1.34 53.90 35.10
N ILE A 161 0.21 53.30 35.48
CA ILE A 161 -0.53 53.69 36.70
C ILE A 161 0.33 53.44 37.93
N LYS A 162 0.95 52.26 38.05
CA LYS A 162 1.88 51.96 39.15
C LYS A 162 3.07 52.92 39.17
N GLN A 163 3.63 53.26 38.01
CA GLN A 163 4.73 54.23 37.93
C GLN A 163 4.30 55.66 38.34
N MET A 164 3.08 56.10 38.00
CA MET A 164 2.54 57.39 38.45
C MET A 164 2.31 57.42 39.97
N PHE A 165 1.74 56.37 40.57
CA PHE A 165 1.56 56.29 42.02
C PHE A 165 2.89 56.28 42.75
N PHE A 166 3.91 55.58 42.23
CA PHE A 166 5.24 55.56 42.81
C PHE A 166 5.94 56.93 42.73
N LYS A 167 5.79 57.67 41.62
CA LYS A 167 6.29 59.05 41.48
C LYS A 167 5.59 60.03 42.43
N LYS A 168 4.27 59.91 42.64
CA LYS A 168 3.53 60.75 43.60
C LYS A 168 3.97 60.51 45.05
N SER A 169 4.11 59.24 45.45
CA SER A 169 4.60 58.84 46.78
C SER A 169 6.00 59.36 47.07
N THR A 170 6.93 59.22 46.12
CA THR A 170 8.30 59.72 46.26
C THR A 170 8.36 61.25 46.36
N ASN A 171 7.55 61.97 45.57
CA ASN A 171 7.45 63.42 45.68
C ASN A 171 6.83 63.88 47.01
N GLN A 172 5.80 63.20 47.52
CA GLN A 172 5.24 63.51 48.85
C GLN A 172 6.27 63.32 49.97
N ARG A 173 7.01 62.20 49.97
CA ARG A 173 8.09 61.96 50.95
C ARG A 173 9.19 63.02 50.87
N LYS A 174 9.59 63.44 49.65
CA LYS A 174 10.56 64.55 49.47
C LYS A 174 10.03 65.87 50.02
N ASN A 175 8.75 66.20 49.78
CA ASN A 175 8.13 67.42 50.31
C ASN A 175 7.96 67.40 51.84
N GLN A 176 7.59 66.27 52.42
CA GLN A 176 7.52 66.10 53.88
C GLN A 176 8.91 66.27 54.53
N LYS A 177 9.95 65.64 53.97
CA LYS A 177 11.34 65.85 54.42
C LYS A 177 11.77 67.31 54.35
N LYS A 178 11.46 68.02 53.24
CA LYS A 178 11.74 69.46 53.11
C LYS A 178 11.04 70.30 54.17
N ARG A 179 9.77 69.99 54.49
CA ARG A 179 9.01 70.69 55.55
C ARG A 179 9.60 70.44 56.94
N ALA A 180 9.97 69.19 57.25
CA ALA A 180 10.60 68.84 58.53
C ALA A 180 11.94 69.59 58.72
N ILE A 181 12.79 69.64 57.68
CA ILE A 181 14.06 70.41 57.72
C ILE A 181 13.79 71.90 57.94
N LYS A 182 12.79 72.48 57.27
CA LYS A 182 12.45 73.90 57.43
C LYS A 182 11.93 74.23 58.83
N GLN A 183 11.20 73.31 59.47
CA GLN A 183 10.75 73.46 60.86
C GLN A 183 11.93 73.39 61.86
N GLN A 184 12.92 72.53 61.59
CA GLN A 184 14.14 72.46 62.43
C GLN A 184 15.01 73.71 62.37
N LEU A 185 14.97 74.48 61.28
CA LEU A 185 15.73 75.73 61.12
C LEU A 185 15.07 76.97 61.75
N LEU A 186 13.82 76.86 62.21
CA LEU A 186 13.06 77.97 62.82
C LEU A 186 13.01 77.89 64.36
N LEU A 187 13.65 76.89 64.96
CA LEU A 187 13.89 76.73 66.39
C LEU A 187 15.34 77.07 66.69
#